data_AF-A0A496AMX8-F1
#
_entry.id   AF-A0A496AMX8-F1
#
_cell.length_a   1.000
_cell.length_b   1.000
_cell.length_c   1.000
_cell.angle_alpha   90.00
_cell.angle_beta   90.00
_cell.angle_gamma   90.00
#
_symmetry.space_group_name_H-M   'P 1'
#
loop_
_entity.id
_entity.type
_entity.pdbx_description
1 polymer ?
#
loop_
_entity_poly.entity_id
_entity_poly.type
_entity_poly.pdbx_seq_one_letter_code
_entity_poly.pdbx_strand_id
1 'polypeptide(L)'
;MQRTLSSVRLIYLLSLTILYLFMGCGNTEDTGVSSPIAYNYDLSEADIYNLNIDELLALDVPADWHKTEDPELRAEYFAAQMLQQFGSTPAAQIVAAYERKRSLGISVTFDETIAVAKARYQLWPNASNRQYLEKLLKIKLKEETDDPDLFAKIYREQLIEQHGDIPEVHIVVAYEKKLRQENGHFTEDEILAAYEAKYVLWPNKTVLRQLEKYRKAKAEGTPFHLIDWDDDI
;
A
#
# COMPACT_ATOMS: atom_id res chain seq x y z
N MET A 1 5.40 14.02 37.90
CA MET A 1 6.42 13.27 37.15
C MET A 1 5.71 12.56 35.99
N GLN A 2 5.42 13.30 34.91
CA GLN A 2 4.64 12.81 33.77
C GLN A 2 5.60 12.15 32.76
N ARG A 3 5.41 10.85 32.52
CA ARG A 3 6.14 10.08 31.51
C ARG A 3 5.64 10.49 30.13
N THR A 4 6.53 11.05 29.33
CA THR A 4 6.35 11.25 27.89
C THR A 4 6.36 9.88 27.21
N LEU A 5 5.19 9.39 26.78
CA LEU A 5 5.12 8.26 25.86
C LEU A 5 5.61 8.73 24.48
N SER A 6 6.61 8.02 23.95
CA SER A 6 7.27 8.28 22.67
C SER A 6 6.29 8.34 21.50
N SER A 7 6.29 9.48 20.80
CA SER A 7 5.51 9.82 19.61
C SER A 7 5.64 8.81 18.47
N VAL A 8 6.71 8.01 18.48
CA VAL A 8 7.00 6.98 17.45
C VAL A 8 6.01 5.82 17.50
N ARG A 9 5.45 5.49 18.68
CA ARG A 9 4.44 4.42 18.80
C ARG A 9 3.06 4.83 18.27
N LEU A 10 2.75 6.13 18.22
CA LEU A 10 1.47 6.64 17.75
C LEU A 10 1.38 6.59 16.21
N ILE A 11 2.50 6.82 15.51
CA ILE A 11 2.56 6.78 14.04
C ILE A 11 2.43 5.34 13.52
N TYR A 12 3.03 4.37 14.22
CA TYR A 12 2.91 2.95 13.87
C TYR A 12 1.51 2.36 14.11
N LEU A 13 0.76 2.87 15.09
CA LEU A 13 -0.63 2.44 15.33
C LEU A 13 -1.60 2.98 14.27
N LEU A 14 -1.36 4.18 13.75
CA LEU A 14 -2.19 4.80 12.72
C LEU A 14 -2.04 4.15 11.34
N SER A 15 -0.83 3.71 10.97
CA SER A 15 -0.61 2.96 9.72
C SER A 15 -1.20 1.55 9.77
N LEU A 16 -1.24 0.91 10.95
CA LEU A 16 -1.85 -0.40 11.12
C LEU A 16 -3.39 -0.37 11.05
N THR A 17 -4.04 0.67 11.56
CA THR A 17 -5.51 0.79 11.54
C THR A 17 -6.10 0.99 10.14
N ILE A 18 -5.36 1.61 9.21
CA ILE A 18 -5.82 1.78 7.82
C ILE A 18 -5.81 0.42 7.08
N LEU A 19 -4.95 -0.51 7.48
CA LEU A 19 -4.94 -1.88 6.94
C LEU A 19 -6.08 -2.75 7.50
N TYR A 20 -6.60 -2.46 8.70
CA TYR A 20 -7.68 -3.25 9.32
C TYR A 20 -9.10 -2.82 8.94
N LEU A 21 -9.32 -1.58 8.48
CA LEU A 21 -10.66 -1.09 8.13
C LEU A 21 -11.22 -1.63 6.79
N PHE A 22 -10.44 -2.41 6.03
CA PHE A 22 -10.87 -2.95 4.73
C PHE A 22 -10.99 -4.48 4.66
N MET A 23 -10.83 -5.22 5.77
CA MET A 23 -11.21 -6.65 5.85
C MET A 23 -12.71 -6.83 6.11
N GLY A 24 -13.55 -6.09 5.38
CA GLY A 24 -14.98 -6.36 5.33
C GLY A 24 -15.21 -7.62 4.51
N CYS A 25 -15.55 -8.74 5.18
CA CYS A 25 -15.97 -9.99 4.56
C CYS A 25 -17.21 -9.78 3.67
N GLY A 26 -16.99 -9.49 2.39
CA GLY A 26 -17.98 -9.64 1.34
C GLY A 26 -17.86 -11.03 0.72
N ASN A 27 -18.63 -11.99 1.23
CA ASN A 27 -18.86 -13.26 0.53
C ASN A 27 -19.71 -12.96 -0.70
N THR A 28 -19.07 -12.82 -1.87
CA THR A 28 -19.74 -12.97 -3.16
C THR A 28 -19.07 -14.11 -3.90
N GLU A 29 -19.80 -15.22 -4.00
CA GLU A 29 -19.48 -16.34 -4.87
C GLU A 29 -19.49 -15.85 -6.32
N ASP A 30 -18.32 -15.45 -6.82
CA ASP A 30 -18.18 -15.01 -8.21
C ASP A 30 -17.54 -16.14 -9.02
N THR A 31 -18.40 -17.01 -9.58
CA THR A 31 -18.03 -18.05 -10.54
C THR A 31 -17.84 -17.43 -11.93
N GLY A 32 -16.75 -16.69 -12.09
CA GLY A 32 -16.37 -16.06 -13.34
C GLY A 32 -14.85 -16.01 -13.48
N VAL A 33 -14.22 -17.19 -13.64
CA VAL A 33 -12.76 -17.30 -13.77
C VAL A 33 -12.34 -16.72 -15.12
N SER A 34 -12.07 -15.41 -15.15
CA SER A 34 -11.16 -14.82 -16.13
C SER A 34 -9.82 -15.54 -15.97
N SER A 35 -9.35 -16.13 -17.07
CA SER A 35 -8.07 -16.83 -17.14
C SER A 35 -6.97 -16.00 -16.49
N PRO A 36 -6.14 -16.57 -15.60
CA PRO A 36 -5.09 -15.81 -14.96
C PRO A 36 -4.12 -15.33 -16.03
N ILE A 37 -3.78 -14.03 -15.99
CA ILE A 37 -2.65 -13.53 -16.76
C ILE A 37 -1.43 -14.33 -16.28
N ALA A 38 -0.91 -15.19 -17.15
CA ALA A 38 0.23 -16.04 -16.84
C ALA A 38 1.49 -15.18 -16.83
N TYR A 39 1.80 -14.60 -15.68
CA TYR A 39 3.06 -13.91 -15.48
C TYR A 39 4.13 -14.94 -15.09
N ASN A 40 5.08 -15.16 -16.00
CA ASN A 40 6.32 -15.87 -15.68
C ASN A 40 7.14 -14.96 -14.76
N TYR A 41 7.17 -15.26 -13.46
CA TYR A 41 7.92 -14.47 -12.49
C TYR A 41 9.26 -15.14 -12.21
N ASP A 42 10.34 -14.39 -12.45
CA ASP A 42 11.68 -14.76 -12.03
C ASP A 42 11.83 -14.41 -10.53
N LEU A 43 11.95 -15.43 -9.68
CA LEU A 43 12.12 -15.31 -8.22
C LEU A 43 13.60 -15.52 -7.81
N SER A 44 14.54 -15.29 -8.72
CA SER A 44 15.96 -15.67 -8.56
C SER A 44 16.81 -14.84 -7.60
N GLU A 45 16.23 -13.95 -6.78
CA GLU A 45 16.97 -13.24 -5.71
C GLU A 45 17.16 -14.13 -4.45
N ALA A 46 17.78 -15.29 -4.64
CA ALA A 46 18.13 -16.24 -3.58
C ALA A 46 19.19 -15.70 -2.60
N ASP A 47 19.88 -14.61 -2.94
CA ASP A 47 20.95 -14.03 -2.13
C ASP A 47 20.46 -13.16 -0.96
N ILE A 48 19.16 -12.83 -0.88
CA ILE A 48 18.67 -11.78 0.03
C ILE A 48 18.45 -12.26 1.48
N TYR A 49 18.43 -13.57 1.75
CA TYR A 49 17.84 -14.04 3.01
C TYR A 49 18.67 -14.97 3.90
N ASN A 50 19.88 -15.40 3.49
CA ASN A 50 20.85 -16.15 4.32
C ASN A 50 20.20 -17.13 5.33
N LEU A 51 19.18 -17.87 4.93
CA LEU A 51 18.56 -18.89 5.77
C LEU A 51 19.45 -20.12 5.72
N ASN A 52 19.82 -20.64 6.88
CA ASN A 52 20.44 -21.97 6.95
C ASN A 52 19.32 -23.01 6.77
N ILE A 53 19.03 -23.35 5.51
CA ILE A 53 17.90 -24.21 5.14
C ILE A 53 18.02 -25.58 5.81
N ASP A 54 19.22 -26.17 5.84
CA ASP A 54 19.43 -27.51 6.41
C ASP A 54 19.17 -27.52 7.92
N GLU A 55 19.58 -26.46 8.62
CA GLU A 55 19.32 -26.29 10.05
C GLU A 55 17.81 -26.11 10.33
N LEU A 56 17.13 -25.29 9.54
CA LEU A 56 15.68 -25.06 9.69
C LEU A 56 14.86 -26.31 9.36
N LEU A 57 15.27 -27.12 8.37
CA LEU A 57 14.60 -28.38 8.07
C LEU A 57 14.79 -29.42 9.18
N ALA A 58 15.95 -29.41 9.86
CA ALA A 58 16.25 -30.30 10.98
C ALA A 58 15.65 -29.84 12.32
N LEU A 59 15.15 -28.60 12.41
CA LEU A 59 14.61 -28.02 13.64
C LEU A 59 13.29 -28.71 14.03
N ASP A 60 13.22 -29.22 15.26
CA ASP A 60 11.97 -29.73 15.83
C ASP A 60 11.06 -28.57 16.23
N VAL A 61 9.89 -28.46 15.60
CA VAL A 61 8.96 -27.34 15.78
C VAL A 61 7.87 -27.73 16.78
N PRO A 62 7.82 -27.11 17.98
CA PRO A 62 6.77 -27.39 18.96
C PRO A 62 5.37 -27.06 18.40
N ALA A 63 4.36 -27.87 18.75
CA ALA A 63 2.99 -27.66 18.26
C ALA A 63 2.41 -26.27 18.62
N ASP A 64 2.87 -25.69 19.74
CA ASP A 64 2.45 -24.39 20.26
C ASP A 64 3.51 -23.29 20.12
N TRP A 65 4.43 -23.43 19.15
CA TRP A 65 5.51 -22.47 18.87
C TRP A 65 5.04 -21.00 18.71
N HIS A 66 3.80 -20.78 18.27
CA HIS A 66 3.21 -19.45 18.12
C HIS A 66 3.10 -18.70 19.47
N LYS A 67 3.18 -19.40 20.60
CA LYS A 67 3.18 -18.85 21.96
C LYS A 67 4.58 -18.51 22.49
N THR A 68 5.64 -18.84 21.76
CA THR A 68 7.01 -18.53 22.15
C THR A 68 7.17 -17.02 22.37
N GLU A 69 7.66 -16.66 23.57
CA GLU A 69 7.87 -15.25 23.97
C GLU A 69 9.00 -14.59 23.20
N ASP A 70 10.06 -15.35 22.91
CA ASP A 70 11.19 -14.89 22.10
C ASP A 70 10.78 -14.73 20.63
N PRO A 71 10.77 -13.49 20.10
CA PRO A 71 10.37 -13.22 18.72
C PRO A 71 11.34 -13.78 17.68
N GLU A 72 12.62 -13.97 18.01
CA GLU A 72 13.62 -14.54 17.11
C GLU A 72 13.36 -16.03 16.96
N LEU A 73 13.28 -16.75 18.08
CA LEU A 73 12.99 -18.17 18.12
C LEU A 73 11.61 -18.49 17.52
N ARG A 74 10.59 -17.66 17.79
CA ARG A 74 9.27 -17.81 17.16
C ARG A 74 9.34 -17.68 15.63
N ALA A 75 10.18 -16.80 15.11
CA ALA A 75 10.35 -16.67 13.67
C ALA A 75 11.16 -17.82 13.06
N GLU A 76 12.13 -18.38 13.78
CA GLU A 76 12.82 -19.60 13.37
C GLU A 76 11.86 -20.79 13.29
N TYR A 77 10.99 -20.97 14.30
CA TYR A 77 9.96 -22.00 14.25
C TYR A 77 8.98 -21.80 13.11
N PHE A 78 8.56 -20.57 12.83
CA PHE A 78 7.73 -20.28 11.65
C PHE A 78 8.47 -20.64 10.35
N ALA A 79 9.72 -20.24 10.21
CA ALA A 79 10.53 -20.53 9.02
C ALA A 79 10.72 -22.04 8.81
N ALA A 80 11.04 -22.78 9.88
CA ALA A 80 11.14 -24.23 9.87
C ALA A 80 9.80 -24.88 9.46
N GLN A 81 8.69 -24.44 10.06
CA GLN A 81 7.35 -24.95 9.71
C GLN A 81 7.03 -24.71 8.22
N MET A 82 7.33 -23.53 7.69
CA MET A 82 7.14 -23.21 6.27
C MET A 82 7.93 -24.14 5.36
N LEU A 83 9.21 -24.36 5.65
CA LEU A 83 10.08 -25.22 4.85
C LEU A 83 9.70 -26.70 4.99
N GLN A 84 9.26 -27.15 6.16
CA GLN A 84 8.78 -28.53 6.36
C GLN A 84 7.46 -28.78 5.63
N GLN A 85 6.55 -27.80 5.62
CA GLN A 85 5.23 -27.94 4.98
C GLN A 85 5.32 -27.87 3.45
N PHE A 86 6.11 -26.96 2.90
CA PHE A 86 6.15 -26.67 1.46
C PHE A 86 7.45 -27.13 0.76
N GLY A 87 8.40 -27.67 1.52
CA GLY A 87 9.75 -27.93 1.04
C GLY A 87 10.59 -26.66 0.89
N SER A 88 11.85 -26.84 0.50
CA SER A 88 12.79 -25.74 0.21
C SER A 88 12.53 -25.11 -1.16
N THR A 89 11.30 -24.63 -1.38
CA THR A 89 10.94 -23.88 -2.59
C THR A 89 11.31 -22.40 -2.44
N PRO A 90 11.63 -21.67 -3.52
CA PRO A 90 11.88 -20.23 -3.44
C PRO A 90 10.76 -19.45 -2.76
N ALA A 91 9.50 -19.81 -3.03
CA ALA A 91 8.34 -19.16 -2.41
C ALA A 91 8.30 -19.38 -0.88
N ALA A 92 8.56 -20.60 -0.40
CA ALA A 92 8.61 -20.87 1.04
C ALA A 92 9.73 -20.09 1.74
N GLN A 93 10.92 -20.01 1.11
CA GLN A 93 12.05 -19.26 1.63
C GLN A 93 11.76 -17.74 1.71
N ILE A 94 11.13 -17.16 0.68
CA ILE A 94 10.75 -15.74 0.66
C ILE A 94 9.78 -15.41 1.81
N VAL A 95 8.74 -16.24 2.00
CA VAL A 95 7.75 -16.03 3.08
C VAL A 95 8.41 -16.18 4.45
N ALA A 96 9.22 -17.23 4.65
CA ALA A 96 9.94 -17.48 5.90
C ALA A 96 10.85 -16.29 6.26
N ALA A 97 11.63 -15.81 5.30
CA ALA A 97 12.57 -14.73 5.54
C ALA A 97 11.89 -13.38 5.80
N TYR A 98 10.77 -13.11 5.13
CA TYR A 98 9.96 -11.93 5.38
C TYR A 98 9.41 -11.88 6.80
N GLU A 99 8.82 -12.97 7.29
CA GLU A 99 8.28 -13.01 8.65
C GLU A 99 9.40 -12.89 9.70
N ARG A 100 10.60 -13.42 9.42
CA ARG A 100 11.79 -13.20 10.25
C ARG A 100 12.20 -11.73 10.29
N LYS A 101 12.28 -11.03 9.15
CA LYS A 101 12.55 -9.58 9.14
C LYS A 101 11.51 -8.82 9.97
N ARG A 102 10.23 -9.17 9.80
CA ARG A 102 9.12 -8.54 10.50
C ARG A 102 9.17 -8.77 12.02
N SER A 103 9.51 -9.99 12.47
CA SER A 103 9.62 -10.28 13.91
C SER A 103 10.78 -9.53 14.58
N LEU A 104 11.85 -9.31 13.83
CA LEU A 104 13.03 -8.53 14.24
C LEU A 104 12.81 -7.01 14.15
N GLY A 105 11.65 -6.55 13.67
CA GLY A 105 11.37 -5.13 13.48
C GLY A 105 12.19 -4.48 12.35
N ILE A 106 12.72 -5.28 11.43
CA ILE A 106 13.46 -4.80 10.26
C ILE A 106 12.46 -4.31 9.22
N SER A 107 12.66 -3.09 8.73
CA SER A 107 11.84 -2.51 7.66
C SER A 107 11.94 -3.33 6.38
N VAL A 108 10.81 -3.47 5.68
CA VAL A 108 10.71 -4.15 4.38
C VAL A 108 10.38 -3.14 3.29
N THR A 109 10.95 -3.32 2.10
CA THR A 109 10.64 -2.47 0.95
C THR A 109 9.28 -2.84 0.33
N PHE A 110 8.77 -1.98 -0.54
CA PHE A 110 7.55 -2.27 -1.28
C PHE A 110 7.74 -3.46 -2.25
N ASP A 111 8.92 -3.56 -2.88
CA ASP A 111 9.27 -4.68 -3.76
C ASP A 111 9.34 -6.01 -3.00
N GLU A 112 9.91 -6.02 -1.80
CA GLU A 112 9.90 -7.20 -0.93
C GLU A 112 8.46 -7.60 -0.56
N THR A 113 7.59 -6.62 -0.32
CA THR A 113 6.17 -6.86 -0.03
C THR A 113 5.46 -7.53 -1.22
N ILE A 114 5.77 -7.09 -2.45
CA ILE A 114 5.25 -7.72 -3.67
C ILE A 114 5.81 -9.13 -3.85
N ALA A 115 7.11 -9.33 -3.63
CA ALA A 115 7.74 -10.65 -3.73
C ALA A 115 7.07 -11.66 -2.78
N VAL A 116 6.77 -11.22 -1.55
CA VAL A 116 6.10 -12.06 -0.55
C VAL A 116 4.64 -12.30 -0.90
N ALA A 117 3.92 -11.32 -1.46
CA ALA A 117 2.57 -11.53 -1.95
C ALA A 117 2.53 -12.56 -3.10
N LYS A 118 3.49 -12.49 -4.04
CA LYS A 118 3.67 -13.50 -5.09
C LYS A 118 3.93 -14.89 -4.51
N ALA A 119 4.87 -14.99 -3.58
CA ALA A 119 5.22 -16.23 -2.91
C ALA A 119 4.02 -16.82 -2.15
N ARG A 120 3.26 -16.01 -1.41
CA ARG A 120 2.03 -16.45 -0.73
C ARG A 120 0.96 -16.93 -1.69
N TYR A 121 0.76 -16.27 -2.83
CA TYR A 121 -0.17 -16.73 -3.85
C TYR A 121 0.26 -18.07 -4.46
N GLN A 122 1.57 -18.28 -4.68
CA GLN A 122 2.10 -19.56 -5.16
C GLN A 122 1.90 -20.70 -4.15
N LEU A 123 2.14 -20.46 -2.86
CA LEU A 123 1.96 -21.47 -1.81
C LEU A 123 0.50 -21.73 -1.48
N TRP A 124 -0.34 -20.69 -1.57
CA TRP A 124 -1.77 -20.74 -1.27
C TRP A 124 -2.57 -19.96 -2.33
N PRO A 125 -2.92 -20.59 -3.47
CA PRO A 125 -3.58 -19.94 -4.60
C PRO A 125 -5.08 -19.74 -4.33
N ASN A 126 -5.41 -18.88 -3.37
CA ASN A 126 -6.77 -18.52 -3.01
C ASN A 126 -7.13 -17.09 -3.48
N ALA A 127 -8.42 -16.78 -3.50
CA ALA A 127 -8.94 -15.49 -3.96
C ALA A 127 -8.37 -14.31 -3.16
N SER A 128 -8.20 -14.45 -1.85
CA SER A 128 -7.65 -13.39 -0.99
C SER A 128 -6.21 -13.05 -1.36
N ASN A 129 -5.35 -14.06 -1.54
CA ASN A 129 -3.95 -13.85 -1.91
C ASN A 129 -3.83 -13.27 -3.33
N ARG A 130 -4.69 -13.72 -4.25
CA ARG A 130 -4.77 -13.16 -5.60
C ARG A 130 -5.12 -11.67 -5.57
N GLN A 131 -6.23 -11.31 -4.92
CA GLN A 131 -6.69 -9.92 -4.81
C GLN A 131 -5.65 -9.02 -4.15
N TYR A 132 -4.99 -9.51 -3.09
CA TYR A 132 -3.93 -8.77 -2.42
C TYR A 132 -2.74 -8.51 -3.35
N LEU A 133 -2.28 -9.53 -4.08
CA LEU A 133 -1.21 -9.38 -5.07
C LEU A 133 -1.59 -8.41 -6.20
N GLU A 134 -2.78 -8.59 -6.80
CA GLU A 134 -3.28 -7.71 -7.86
C GLU A 134 -3.33 -6.24 -7.41
N LYS A 135 -3.77 -5.98 -6.17
CA LYS A 135 -3.78 -4.64 -5.57
C LYS A 135 -2.36 -4.05 -5.47
N LEU A 136 -1.38 -4.80 -4.98
CA LEU A 136 -0.01 -4.31 -4.86
C LEU A 136 0.61 -4.02 -6.23
N LEU A 137 0.39 -4.91 -7.21
CA LEU A 137 0.88 -4.70 -8.57
C LEU A 137 0.23 -3.48 -9.23
N LYS A 138 -1.06 -3.23 -8.97
CA LYS A 138 -1.76 -2.03 -9.45
C LYS A 138 -1.19 -0.75 -8.84
N ILE A 139 -0.85 -0.76 -7.55
CA ILE A 139 -0.16 0.36 -6.88
C ILE A 139 1.21 0.59 -7.52
N LYS A 140 2.02 -0.47 -7.68
CA LYS A 140 3.34 -0.38 -8.32
C LYS A 140 3.25 0.21 -9.73
N LEU A 141 2.35 -0.32 -10.56
CA LEU A 141 2.13 0.15 -11.91
C LEU A 141 1.72 1.64 -11.95
N LYS A 142 0.91 2.10 -11.01
CA LYS A 142 0.52 3.51 -10.90
C LYS A 142 1.70 4.40 -10.52
N GLU A 143 2.58 3.95 -9.63
CA GLU A 143 3.71 4.73 -9.14
C GLU A 143 4.83 4.84 -10.17
N GLU A 144 5.07 3.76 -10.93
CA GLU A 144 6.16 3.66 -11.90
C GLU A 144 5.79 4.11 -13.31
N THR A 145 4.51 4.30 -13.61
CA THR A 145 4.10 4.70 -14.97
C THR A 145 4.31 6.19 -15.21
N ASP A 146 5.03 6.49 -16.30
CA ASP A 146 5.14 7.83 -16.87
C ASP A 146 3.99 8.17 -17.82
N ASP A 147 3.16 7.18 -18.20
CA ASP A 147 2.00 7.39 -19.07
C ASP A 147 0.86 8.04 -18.26
N PRO A 148 0.51 9.31 -18.51
CA PRO A 148 -0.53 10.01 -17.76
C PRO A 148 -1.92 9.38 -17.94
N ASP A 149 -2.20 8.78 -19.10
CA ASP A 149 -3.47 8.10 -19.37
C ASP A 149 -3.59 6.81 -18.57
N LEU A 150 -2.53 6.00 -18.53
CA LEU A 150 -2.48 4.80 -17.72
C LEU A 150 -2.59 5.12 -16.23
N PHE A 151 -1.84 6.12 -15.74
CA PHE A 151 -1.96 6.62 -14.38
C PHE A 151 -3.40 7.04 -14.06
N ALA A 152 -4.01 7.88 -14.91
CA ALA A 152 -5.36 8.40 -14.68
C ALA A 152 -6.41 7.28 -14.62
N LYS A 153 -6.29 6.27 -15.48
CA LYS A 153 -7.16 5.10 -15.48
C LYS A 153 -7.05 4.34 -14.14
N ILE A 154 -5.84 3.98 -13.74
CA ILE A 154 -5.60 3.22 -12.51
C ILE A 154 -6.05 4.02 -11.28
N TYR A 155 -5.75 5.31 -11.24
CA TYR A 155 -6.09 6.19 -10.13
C TYR A 155 -7.60 6.43 -10.03
N ARG A 156 -8.31 6.57 -11.17
CA ARG A 156 -9.77 6.63 -11.20
C ARG A 156 -10.40 5.40 -10.60
N GLU A 157 -9.99 4.21 -11.04
CA GLU A 157 -10.52 2.95 -10.50
C GLU A 157 -10.31 2.86 -8.99
N GLN A 158 -9.13 3.27 -8.49
CA GLN A 158 -8.86 3.30 -7.06
C GLN A 158 -9.77 4.28 -6.30
N LEU A 159 -9.99 5.48 -6.83
CA LEU A 159 -10.83 6.47 -6.17
C LEU A 159 -12.32 6.10 -6.21
N ILE A 160 -12.79 5.48 -7.29
CA ILE A 160 -14.16 4.95 -7.36
C ILE A 160 -14.37 3.84 -6.32
N GLU A 161 -13.39 2.96 -6.14
CA GLU A 161 -13.45 1.91 -5.10
C GLU A 161 -13.56 2.51 -3.69
N GLN A 162 -12.88 3.64 -3.44
CA GLN A 162 -12.84 4.28 -2.12
C GLN A 162 -14.04 5.18 -1.83
N HIS A 163 -14.52 5.92 -2.84
CA HIS A 163 -15.46 7.04 -2.66
C HIS A 163 -16.73 6.92 -3.49
N GLY A 164 -16.83 5.90 -4.34
CA GLY A 164 -17.89 5.77 -5.34
C GLY A 164 -17.62 6.59 -6.61
N ASP A 165 -18.46 6.38 -7.62
CA ASP A 165 -18.40 7.10 -8.89
C ASP A 165 -19.12 8.45 -8.77
N ILE A 166 -18.48 9.41 -8.08
CA ILE A 166 -18.98 10.76 -7.85
C ILE A 166 -18.20 11.80 -8.68
N PRO A 167 -18.78 12.98 -8.98
CA PRO A 167 -18.12 14.00 -9.81
C PRO A 167 -16.73 14.41 -9.33
N GLU A 168 -16.52 14.50 -8.02
CA GLU A 168 -15.27 14.90 -7.38
C GLU A 168 -14.12 13.95 -7.70
N VAL A 169 -14.39 12.65 -7.85
CA VAL A 169 -13.39 11.68 -8.30
C VAL A 169 -12.89 12.02 -9.69
N HIS A 170 -13.78 12.38 -10.61
CA HIS A 170 -13.40 12.74 -11.98
C HIS A 170 -12.59 14.03 -12.05
N ILE A 171 -12.95 15.03 -11.22
CA ILE A 171 -12.24 16.30 -11.13
C ILE A 171 -10.79 16.05 -10.65
N VAL A 172 -10.62 15.29 -9.57
CA VAL A 172 -9.28 14.98 -9.03
C VAL A 172 -8.46 14.17 -10.03
N VAL A 173 -9.03 13.17 -10.69
CA VAL A 173 -8.33 12.37 -11.71
C VAL A 173 -7.88 13.24 -12.89
N ALA A 174 -8.76 14.10 -13.41
CA ALA A 174 -8.42 14.98 -14.52
C ALA A 174 -7.30 15.96 -14.15
N TYR A 175 -7.35 16.51 -12.94
CA TYR A 175 -6.32 17.40 -12.42
C TYR A 175 -4.95 16.70 -12.28
N GLU A 176 -4.89 15.53 -11.63
CA GLU A 176 -3.64 14.78 -11.43
C GLU A 176 -3.06 14.25 -12.75
N LYS A 177 -3.93 13.84 -13.69
CA LYS A 177 -3.51 13.49 -15.05
C LYS A 177 -2.78 14.65 -15.72
N LYS A 178 -3.36 15.86 -15.64
CA LYS A 178 -2.79 17.07 -16.23
C LYS A 178 -1.49 17.48 -15.54
N LEU A 179 -1.34 17.24 -14.24
CA LEU A 179 -0.10 17.52 -13.50
C LEU A 179 1.07 16.67 -14.00
N ARG A 180 0.79 15.43 -14.40
CA ARG A 180 1.80 14.51 -14.96
C ARG A 180 2.15 14.79 -16.41
N GLN A 181 1.40 15.66 -17.10
CA GLN A 181 1.76 16.10 -18.43
C GLN A 181 2.81 17.22 -18.33
N GLU A 182 3.93 17.09 -19.05
CA GLU A 182 5.07 18.02 -18.97
C GLU A 182 4.69 19.51 -19.21
N ASN A 183 3.58 19.78 -19.90
CA ASN A 183 3.09 21.11 -20.23
C ASN A 183 1.68 21.40 -19.66
N GLY A 184 1.34 20.82 -18.51
CA GLY A 184 0.04 21.04 -17.87
C GLY A 184 -0.16 22.49 -17.42
N HIS A 185 -0.85 23.30 -18.22
CA HIS A 185 -1.26 24.65 -17.83
C HIS A 185 -2.61 24.64 -17.12
N PHE A 186 -2.63 25.06 -15.85
CA PHE A 186 -3.86 25.11 -15.06
C PHE A 186 -4.45 26.52 -15.05
N THR A 187 -5.76 26.58 -15.21
CA THR A 187 -6.53 27.78 -14.88
C THR A 187 -6.77 27.83 -13.37
N GLU A 188 -6.98 29.04 -12.88
CA GLU A 188 -7.39 29.35 -11.53
C GLU A 188 -8.62 28.53 -11.06
N ASP A 189 -9.62 28.41 -11.93
CA ASP A 189 -10.86 27.68 -11.65
C ASP A 189 -10.63 26.15 -11.60
N GLU A 190 -9.77 25.61 -12.45
CA GLU A 190 -9.38 24.19 -12.40
C GLU A 190 -8.69 23.85 -11.07
N ILE A 191 -7.79 24.72 -10.62
CA ILE A 191 -7.10 24.55 -9.33
C ILE A 191 -8.12 24.55 -8.19
N LEU A 192 -9.00 25.57 -8.14
CA LEU A 192 -10.02 25.67 -7.10
C LEU A 192 -10.94 24.45 -7.08
N ALA A 193 -11.44 24.02 -8.24
CA ALA A 193 -12.30 22.84 -8.36
C ALA A 193 -11.59 21.57 -7.87
N ALA A 194 -10.29 21.41 -8.17
CA ALA A 194 -9.51 20.28 -7.70
C ALA A 194 -9.32 20.28 -6.17
N TYR A 195 -9.09 21.44 -5.55
CA TYR A 195 -9.00 21.55 -4.08
C TYR A 195 -10.36 21.28 -3.42
N GLU A 196 -11.46 21.79 -3.98
CA GLU A 196 -12.82 21.51 -3.51
C GLU A 196 -13.13 20.01 -3.57
N ALA A 197 -12.84 19.37 -4.70
CA ALA A 197 -12.99 17.94 -4.88
C ALA A 197 -12.11 17.15 -3.90
N LYS A 198 -10.83 17.52 -3.71
CA LYS A 198 -9.94 16.89 -2.73
C LYS A 198 -10.47 17.02 -1.29
N TYR A 199 -11.07 18.16 -0.93
CA TYR A 199 -11.67 18.34 0.40
C TYR A 199 -12.89 17.45 0.61
N VAL A 200 -13.73 17.26 -0.42
CA VAL A 200 -14.87 16.33 -0.36
C VAL A 200 -14.40 14.89 -0.18
N LEU A 201 -13.40 14.46 -0.96
CA LEU A 201 -12.86 13.09 -0.88
C LEU A 201 -12.08 12.85 0.43
N TRP A 202 -11.33 13.83 0.90
CA TRP A 202 -10.50 13.72 2.10
C TRP A 202 -10.60 14.99 2.96
N PRO A 203 -11.65 15.11 3.79
CA PRO A 203 -11.83 16.27 4.65
C PRO A 203 -10.64 16.45 5.61
N ASN A 204 -9.85 17.52 5.37
CA ASN A 204 -8.66 17.83 6.13
C ASN A 204 -8.65 19.33 6.46
N LYS A 205 -8.35 19.69 7.71
CA LYS A 205 -8.27 21.10 8.16
C LYS A 205 -7.27 21.93 7.35
N THR A 206 -6.14 21.34 6.96
CA THR A 206 -5.14 22.02 6.12
C THR A 206 -5.70 22.33 4.75
N VAL A 207 -6.39 21.36 4.12
CA VAL A 207 -7.04 21.55 2.81
C VAL A 207 -8.15 22.58 2.91
N LEU A 208 -8.97 22.53 3.97
CA LEU A 208 -10.02 23.53 4.22
C LEU A 208 -9.46 24.95 4.32
N ARG A 209 -8.38 25.14 5.10
CA ARG A 209 -7.72 26.44 5.27
C ARG A 209 -7.17 26.97 3.94
N GLN A 210 -6.50 26.12 3.16
CA GLN A 210 -6.00 26.50 1.83
C GLN A 210 -7.15 26.93 0.91
N LEU A 211 -8.24 26.17 0.94
CA LEU A 211 -9.44 26.43 0.16
C LEU A 211 -10.18 27.70 0.60
N GLU A 212 -10.20 28.04 1.88
CA GLU A 212 -10.71 29.32 2.39
C GLU A 212 -9.83 30.50 1.95
N LYS A 213 -8.49 30.38 2.02
CA LYS A 213 -7.57 31.37 1.47
C LYS A 213 -7.81 31.59 -0.03
N TYR A 214 -7.99 30.51 -0.78
CA TYR A 214 -8.31 30.56 -2.20
C TYR A 214 -9.63 31.28 -2.50
N ARG A 215 -10.69 30.94 -1.77
CA ARG A 215 -12.00 31.60 -1.92
C ARG A 215 -11.92 33.08 -1.60
N LYS A 216 -11.18 33.46 -0.56
CA LYS A 216 -10.97 34.86 -0.18
C LYS A 216 -10.20 35.63 -1.26
N ALA A 217 -9.06 35.12 -1.72
CA ALA A 217 -8.26 35.75 -2.77
C ALA A 217 -9.08 35.94 -4.06
N LYS A 218 -9.84 34.93 -4.47
CA LYS A 218 -10.74 35.01 -5.63
C LYS A 218 -11.82 36.10 -5.46
N ALA A 219 -12.41 36.20 -4.27
CA ALA A 219 -13.41 37.24 -3.97
C ALA A 219 -12.81 38.66 -3.98
N GLU A 220 -11.53 38.80 -3.65
CA GLU A 220 -10.78 40.06 -3.65
C GLU A 220 -10.17 40.40 -5.03
N GLY A 221 -10.24 39.48 -6.00
CA GLY A 221 -9.60 39.63 -7.31
C GLY A 221 -8.07 39.50 -7.25
N THR A 222 -7.54 38.88 -6.18
CA THR A 222 -6.11 38.66 -5.97
C THR A 222 -5.66 37.40 -6.71
N PRO A 223 -4.69 37.50 -7.65
CA PRO A 223 -4.12 36.35 -8.33
C PRO A 223 -3.50 35.32 -7.38
N PHE A 224 -3.65 34.03 -7.68
CA PHE A 224 -3.26 32.94 -6.78
C PHE A 224 -1.77 32.91 -6.41
N HIS A 225 -0.89 33.30 -7.33
CA HIS A 225 0.55 33.32 -7.11
C HIS A 225 1.00 34.42 -6.12
N LEU A 226 0.08 35.29 -5.68
CA LEU A 226 0.32 36.33 -4.68
C LEU A 226 -0.25 35.97 -3.30
N ILE A 227 -0.88 34.80 -3.14
CA ILE A 227 -1.35 34.33 -1.83
C ILE A 227 -0.15 33.97 -0.97
N ASP A 228 -0.13 34.48 0.26
CA ASP A 228 0.87 34.11 1.26
C ASP A 228 0.55 32.72 1.85
N TRP A 229 1.45 31.78 1.57
CA TRP A 229 1.36 30.39 2.00
C TRP A 229 2.22 30.11 3.25
N ASP A 230 3.08 31.04 3.67
CA ASP A 230 4.14 30.78 4.67
C ASP A 230 3.60 30.73 6.12
N ASP A 231 2.39 31.23 6.38
CA ASP A 231 1.74 31.17 7.70
C ASP A 231 1.28 29.77 8.13
N ASP A 232 1.50 28.73 7.30
CA ASP A 232 0.77 27.47 7.38
C ASP A 232 1.59 26.21 7.72
N ILE A 233 2.90 26.31 7.98
CA ILE A 233 3.79 25.20 8.41
C ILE A 233 3.94 25.16 9.93
#